data_AF-A0A327JGN8-F1
#
_entry.id   AF-A0A327JGN8-F1
#
_cell.length_a   1.000
_cell.length_b   1.000
_cell.length_c   1.000
_cell.angle_alpha   90.00
_cell.angle_beta   90.00
_cell.angle_gamma   90.00
#
_symmetry.space_group_name_H-M   'P 1'
#
loop_
_entity.id
_entity.type
_entity.pdbx_description
1 polymer ?
#
loop_
_entity_poly.entity_id
_entity_poly.type
_entity_poly.pdbx_seq_one_letter_code
_entity_poly.pdbx_strand_id
1 'polypeptide(L)'
;MNEPADSDLIAAFWQIRPMLKIAHHIPGRIRLSVSLKALTSGPKLSPGTVETLLARLEGIMSVRINRAAGSATVAYDPNTFPPDLWSKIIAGDRPEVDAEIRRRLDLTDA
;
A
#
# COMPACT_ATOMS: atom_id res chain seq x y z
N MET A 1 -4.46 20.37 -6.76
CA MET A 1 -3.88 19.52 -5.70
C MET A 1 -2.48 19.20 -6.13
N ASN A 2 -1.46 19.52 -5.34
CA ASN A 2 -0.09 19.09 -5.64
C ASN A 2 -0.02 17.58 -5.42
N GLU A 3 0.50 16.83 -6.39
CA GLU A 3 0.79 15.42 -6.20
C GLU A 3 1.89 15.27 -5.14
N PRO A 4 1.79 14.30 -4.21
CA PRO A 4 2.82 14.06 -3.21
C PRO A 4 4.11 13.63 -3.91
N ALA A 5 5.25 14.14 -3.42
CA ALA A 5 6.56 13.70 -3.90
C ALA A 5 6.76 12.20 -3.65
N ASP A 6 7.56 11.55 -4.47
CA ASP A 6 7.78 10.10 -4.36
C ASP A 6 8.42 9.70 -3.02
N SER A 7 9.30 10.54 -2.48
CA SER A 7 9.87 10.39 -1.14
C SER A 7 8.81 10.42 -0.03
N ASP A 8 7.73 11.19 -0.21
CA ASP A 8 6.61 11.24 0.73
C ASP A 8 5.77 9.95 0.66
N LEU A 9 5.61 9.37 -0.52
CA LEU A 9 4.90 8.10 -0.71
C LEU A 9 5.66 6.94 -0.07
N ILE A 10 6.98 6.85 -0.27
CA ILE A 10 7.83 5.84 0.37
C ILE A 10 7.80 6.01 1.89
N ALA A 11 7.91 7.24 2.40
CA ALA A 11 7.80 7.50 3.83
C ALA A 11 6.44 7.07 4.38
N ALA A 12 5.34 7.39 3.68
CA ALA A 12 3.99 7.01 4.07
C ALA A 12 3.82 5.47 4.07
N PHE A 13 4.36 4.77 3.06
CA PHE A 13 4.36 3.31 3.01
C PHE A 13 4.99 2.71 4.26
N TRP A 14 6.18 3.16 4.64
CA TRP A 14 6.88 2.63 5.81
C TRP A 14 6.17 2.93 7.13
N GLN A 15 5.44 4.05 7.23
CA GLN A 15 4.64 4.36 8.41
C GLN A 15 3.39 3.48 8.52
N ILE A 16 2.72 3.16 7.40
CA ILE A 16 1.49 2.35 7.43
C ILE A 16 1.73 0.84 7.43
N ARG A 17 2.80 0.36 6.78
CA ARG A 17 3.13 -1.06 6.63
C ARG A 17 2.97 -1.88 7.93
N PRO A 18 3.54 -1.50 9.09
CA PRO A 18 3.42 -2.30 10.31
C PRO A 18 1.98 -2.40 10.86
N MET A 19 1.07 -1.59 10.32
CA MET A 19 -0.33 -1.47 10.73
C MET A 19 -1.28 -2.21 9.78
N LEU A 20 -0.76 -2.71 8.65
CA LEU A 20 -1.49 -3.50 7.66
C LEU A 20 -1.58 -4.95 8.11
N LYS A 21 -2.77 -5.52 8.00
CA LYS A 21 -2.97 -6.97 8.09
C LYS A 21 -3.86 -7.44 6.97
N ILE A 22 -3.57 -8.63 6.44
CA ILE A 22 -4.42 -9.29 5.44
C ILE A 22 -5.66 -9.81 6.17
N ALA A 23 -6.81 -9.20 5.91
CA ALA A 23 -8.09 -9.64 6.47
C ALA A 23 -8.72 -10.75 5.61
N HIS A 24 -8.58 -10.64 4.29
CA HIS A 24 -9.04 -11.65 3.34
C HIS A 24 -8.29 -11.50 2.02
N HIS A 25 -7.97 -12.60 1.35
CA HIS A 25 -7.19 -12.56 0.12
C HIS A 25 -7.62 -13.66 -0.84
N ILE A 26 -7.85 -13.25 -2.09
CA ILE A 26 -8.01 -14.12 -3.25
C ILE A 26 -7.17 -13.55 -4.40
N PRO A 27 -6.79 -14.36 -5.41
CA PRO A 27 -6.16 -13.84 -6.62
C PRO A 27 -6.99 -12.71 -7.23
N GLY A 28 -6.34 -11.58 -7.50
CA GLY A 28 -6.93 -10.35 -8.03
C GLY A 28 -7.69 -9.45 -7.04
N ARG A 29 -7.91 -9.88 -5.78
CA ARG A 29 -8.53 -9.03 -4.75
C ARG A 29 -8.00 -9.31 -3.35
N ILE A 30 -7.56 -8.27 -2.65
CA ILE A 30 -7.17 -8.33 -1.24
C ILE A 30 -7.95 -7.33 -0.42
N ARG A 31 -8.31 -7.72 0.80
CA ARG A 31 -8.81 -6.83 1.84
C ARG A 31 -7.76 -6.71 2.92
N LEU A 32 -7.29 -5.49 3.13
CA LEU A 32 -6.35 -5.12 4.18
C LEU A 32 -7.13 -4.45 5.32
N SER A 33 -6.90 -4.87 6.55
CA SER A 33 -7.32 -4.07 7.71
C SER A 33 -6.22 -3.08 8.07
N VAL A 34 -6.62 -1.86 8.39
CA VAL A 34 -5.79 -0.78 8.91
C VAL A 34 -6.39 -0.33 10.22
N SER A 35 -5.60 -0.33 11.29
CA SER A 35 -6.04 0.25 12.56
C SER A 35 -6.44 1.71 12.35
N LEU A 36 -7.65 2.14 12.75
CA LEU A 36 -8.06 3.53 12.55
C LEU A 36 -7.16 4.53 13.28
N LYS A 37 -6.59 4.11 14.42
CA LYS A 37 -5.55 4.87 15.13
C LYS A 37 -4.32 5.13 14.25
N ALA A 38 -3.97 4.20 13.36
CA ALA A 38 -2.87 4.35 12.38
C ALA A 38 -3.04 5.57 11.48
N LEU A 39 -4.25 5.71 10.93
CA LEU A 39 -4.59 6.71 9.93
C LEU A 39 -4.68 8.13 10.52
N THR A 40 -4.59 8.25 11.84
CA THR A 40 -4.63 9.53 12.57
C THR A 40 -3.34 9.80 13.34
N SER A 41 -2.31 8.94 13.21
CA SER A 41 -1.10 8.99 14.05
C SER A 41 0.03 9.88 13.52
N GLY A 42 -0.06 10.39 12.28
CA GLY A 42 1.05 11.13 11.68
C GLY A 42 0.61 12.28 10.76
N PRO A 43 1.40 13.37 10.67
CA PRO A 43 1.03 14.57 9.91
C PRO A 43 0.94 14.34 8.40
N LYS A 44 1.52 13.26 7.86
CA LYS A 44 1.50 12.90 6.43
C LYS A 44 0.61 11.71 6.08
N LEU A 45 0.12 10.99 7.10
CA LEU A 45 -0.78 9.86 6.91
C LEU A 45 -2.22 10.33 6.91
N SER A 46 -2.83 10.31 5.73
CA SER A 46 -4.26 10.45 5.56
C SER A 46 -4.80 9.23 4.79
N PRO A 47 -6.09 8.92 4.90
CA PRO A 47 -6.71 7.92 4.02
C PRO A 47 -6.43 8.18 2.54
N GLY A 48 -6.35 9.45 2.12
CA GLY A 48 -6.03 9.82 0.75
C GLY A 48 -4.59 9.49 0.36
N THR A 49 -3.61 9.74 1.23
CA THR A 49 -2.20 9.39 0.98
C THR A 49 -2.03 7.88 0.77
N VAL A 50 -2.72 7.08 1.57
CA VAL A 50 -2.69 5.61 1.49
C VAL A 50 -3.34 5.12 0.21
N GLU A 51 -4.49 5.70 -0.14
CA GLU A 51 -5.19 5.40 -1.38
C GLU A 51 -4.33 5.74 -2.60
N THR A 52 -3.73 6.93 -2.64
CA THR A 52 -2.79 7.35 -3.69
C THR A 52 -1.60 6.42 -3.79
N LEU A 53 -0.96 6.09 -2.66
CA LEU A 53 0.18 5.16 -2.62
C LEU A 53 -0.18 3.81 -3.24
N LEU A 54 -1.26 3.19 -2.76
CA LEU A 54 -1.69 1.87 -3.25
C LEU A 54 -2.11 1.94 -4.72
N ALA A 55 -2.78 3.01 -5.14
CA ALA A 55 -3.23 3.17 -6.53
C ALA A 55 -2.08 3.42 -7.51
N ARG A 56 -0.92 3.92 -7.04
CA ARG A 56 0.27 4.11 -7.88
C ARG A 56 1.12 2.85 -8.08
N LEU A 57 0.89 1.80 -7.30
CA LEU A 57 1.64 0.55 -7.47
C LEU A 57 1.24 -0.12 -8.79
N GLU A 58 2.24 -0.44 -9.60
CA GLU A 58 2.06 -1.19 -10.85
C GLU A 58 1.24 -2.48 -10.61
N GLY A 59 0.21 -2.70 -11.43
CA GLY A 59 -0.69 -3.85 -11.34
C GLY A 59 -1.89 -3.64 -10.41
N ILE A 60 -1.98 -2.52 -9.68
CA ILE A 60 -3.18 -2.17 -8.92
C ILE A 60 -4.22 -1.52 -9.84
N MET A 61 -5.44 -2.06 -9.83
CA MET A 61 -6.54 -1.62 -10.70
C MET A 61 -7.50 -0.67 -10.00
N SER A 62 -7.75 -0.89 -8.70
CA SER A 62 -8.54 0.03 -7.90
C SER A 62 -8.30 -0.16 -6.41
N VAL A 63 -8.48 0.92 -5.66
CA VAL A 63 -8.40 0.94 -4.20
C VAL A 63 -9.70 1.53 -3.66
N ARG A 64 -10.25 0.93 -2.61
CA ARG A 64 -11.42 1.45 -1.90
C ARG A 64 -11.17 1.42 -0.39
N ILE A 65 -11.12 2.59 0.22
CA ILE A 65 -10.96 2.74 1.67
C ILE A 65 -12.33 2.81 2.35
N ASN A 66 -12.62 1.86 3.24
CA ASN A 66 -13.73 1.92 4.18
C ASN A 66 -13.22 2.45 5.53
N ARG A 67 -13.44 3.75 5.76
CA ARG A 67 -13.03 4.44 6.99
C ARG A 67 -13.81 3.97 8.22
N ALA A 68 -15.10 3.67 8.09
CA ALA A 68 -15.91 3.19 9.22
C ALA A 68 -15.41 1.82 9.73
N ALA A 69 -15.00 0.95 8.82
CA ALA A 69 -14.52 -0.39 9.14
C ALA A 69 -12.99 -0.49 9.33
N GLY A 70 -12.23 0.58 9.11
CA GLY A 70 -10.76 0.54 9.14
C GLY A 70 -10.19 -0.50 8.17
N SER A 71 -10.66 -0.51 6.92
CA SER A 71 -10.16 -1.48 5.94
C SER A 71 -10.06 -0.89 4.54
N ALA A 72 -9.14 -1.43 3.74
CA ALA A 72 -8.95 -1.13 2.34
C ALA A 72 -9.24 -2.39 1.52
N THR A 73 -9.99 -2.26 0.43
CA THR A 73 -10.10 -3.31 -0.59
C THR A 73 -9.29 -2.87 -1.80
N VAL A 74 -8.41 -3.76 -2.27
CA VAL A 74 -7.55 -3.52 -3.41
C VAL A 74 -7.86 -4.58 -4.46
N ALA A 75 -8.24 -4.13 -5.66
CA ALA A 75 -8.30 -4.99 -6.85
C ALA A 75 -7.00 -4.83 -7.62
N TYR A 76 -6.42 -5.94 -8.06
CA TYR A 76 -5.13 -5.98 -8.73
C TYR A 76 -5.13 -7.02 -9.85
N ASP A 77 -4.26 -6.88 -10.82
CA ASP A 77 -4.01 -7.90 -11.83
C ASP A 77 -3.05 -8.96 -11.26
N PRO A 78 -3.47 -10.22 -11.06
CA PRO A 78 -2.60 -11.25 -10.50
C PRO A 78 -1.42 -11.64 -11.40
N ASN A 79 -1.44 -11.28 -12.69
CA ASN A 79 -0.31 -11.54 -13.59
C ASN A 79 0.82 -10.52 -13.40
N THR A 80 0.46 -9.26 -13.13
CA THR A 80 1.40 -8.16 -12.90
C THR A 80 1.78 -8.02 -11.42
N PHE A 81 0.86 -8.37 -10.52
CA PHE A 81 1.04 -8.36 -9.07
C PHE A 81 0.72 -9.75 -8.50
N PRO A 82 1.71 -10.65 -8.41
CA PRO A 82 1.51 -12.01 -7.94
C PRO A 82 0.86 -12.05 -6.54
N PRO A 83 -0.09 -12.96 -6.26
CA PRO A 83 -0.77 -12.99 -4.96
C PRO A 83 0.17 -13.10 -3.76
N ASP A 84 1.23 -13.91 -3.84
CA ASP A 84 2.22 -14.10 -2.77
C ASP A 84 3.00 -12.82 -2.43
N LEU A 85 3.09 -11.89 -3.38
CA LEU A 85 3.76 -10.61 -3.18
C LEU A 85 3.14 -9.78 -2.06
N TRP A 86 1.82 -9.87 -1.85
CA TRP A 86 1.17 -9.17 -0.73
C TRP A 86 1.76 -9.58 0.61
N SER A 87 2.03 -10.88 0.79
CA SER A 87 2.63 -11.40 2.03
C SER A 87 4.09 -10.94 2.16
N LYS A 88 4.85 -10.94 1.06
CA LYS A 88 6.23 -10.42 1.03
C LYS A 88 6.28 -8.93 1.39
N ILE A 89 5.41 -8.11 0.81
CA ILE A 89 5.34 -6.68 1.11
C ILE A 89 5.00 -6.44 2.58
N ILE A 90 4.03 -7.17 3.14
CA ILE A 90 3.57 -6.95 4.52
C ILE A 90 4.55 -7.49 5.56
N ALA A 91 5.14 -8.66 5.33
CA ALA A 91 5.92 -9.40 6.34
C ALA A 91 7.41 -9.58 6.01
N GLY A 92 7.85 -9.31 4.79
CA GLY A 92 9.23 -9.51 4.35
C GLY A 92 10.24 -8.53 4.95
N ASP A 93 11.51 -8.73 4.61
CA ASP A 93 12.58 -7.91 5.14
C ASP A 93 12.63 -6.53 4.48
N ARG A 94 13.05 -5.53 5.28
CA ARG A 94 13.00 -4.13 4.86
C ARG A 94 13.72 -3.86 3.53
N PRO A 95 14.96 -4.33 3.28
CA PRO A 95 15.66 -4.03 2.03
C PRO A 95 14.96 -4.60 0.80
N GLU A 96 14.45 -5.83 0.89
CA GLU A 96 13.77 -6.50 -0.23
C GLU A 96 12.45 -5.80 -0.56
N VAL A 97 11.69 -5.44 0.48
CA VAL A 97 10.42 -4.73 0.32
C VAL A 97 10.65 -3.31 -0.20
N ASP A 98 11.71 -2.62 0.23
CA ASP A 98 12.03 -1.27 -0.27
C ASP A 98 12.31 -1.28 -1.77
N ALA A 99 13.17 -2.21 -2.22
CA ALA A 99 13.50 -2.37 -3.63
C ALA A 99 12.25 -2.67 -4.48
N GLU A 100 11.38 -3.55 -3.99
CA GLU A 100 10.16 -3.93 -4.72
C GLU A 100 9.12 -2.81 -4.78
N ILE A 101 8.92 -2.06 -3.69
CA ILE A 101 8.00 -0.90 -3.69
C ILE A 101 8.50 0.19 -4.62
N ARG A 102 9.80 0.48 -4.62
CA ARG A 102 10.41 1.45 -5.55
C ARG A 102 10.22 1.04 -7.00
N ARG A 103 10.54 -0.22 -7.32
CA ARG A 103 10.34 -0.80 -8.66
C ARG A 103 8.91 -0.63 -9.16
N ARG A 104 7.92 -0.89 -8.31
CA ARG A 104 6.49 -0.80 -8.66
C ARG A 104 5.93 0.62 -8.71
N LEU A 105 6.57 1.58 -8.07
CA LEU A 105 6.22 2.99 -8.18
C LEU A 105 6.90 3.67 -9.38
N ASP A 106 7.64 2.90 -10.20
CA ASP A 106 8.52 3.39 -11.26
C ASP A 106 9.56 4.41 -10.75
N LEU A 107 9.99 4.20 -9.50
CA LEU A 107 11.02 5.00 -8.85
C LEU A 107 12.34 4.28 -9.05
N THR A 108 12.94 4.43 -10.21
CA THR A 108 14.36 4.11 -10.37
C THR A 108 15.16 5.13 -9.56
N ASP A 109 16.02 4.65 -8.66
CA ASP A 109 17.01 5.51 -7.98
C ASP A 109 17.79 6.28 -9.07
N ALA A 110 17.64 7.61 -9.06
CA ALA A 110 18.43 8.53 -9.87
C ALA A 110 19.85 8.67 -9.29
#